data_AF-K1T6F5-F1
#
_entry.id   AF-K1T6F5-F1
#
_cell.length_a   1.000
_cell.length_b   1.000
_cell.length_c   1.000
_cell.angle_alpha   90.00
_cell.angle_beta   90.00
_cell.angle_gamma   90.00
#
_symmetry.space_group_name_H-M   'P 1'
#
loop_
_entity.id
_entity.type
_entity.pdbx_description
1 polymer ?
#
loop_
_entity_poly.entity_id
_entity_poly.type
_entity_poly.pdbx_seq_one_letter_code
_entity_poly.pdbx_strand_id
1 'polypeptide(L)'
;MYGLKNCEGAQDYYNSIFELYASWGVDFIKCDDIAVTEFRQWDTPYSAYYEIEMIRKAIDNCGRDMVLSLSPGPAKIENAKHLAKNANMWRMTGDFWDMWDKLHDMFDKCYTWQNEVKPGNYPDCDMLPLGRLCKHSSYHGPNNRYTQFTKPEQITM
;
A
#
# COMPACT_ATOMS: atom_id res chain seq x y z
N MET A 1 -16.18 -6.81 11.17
CA MET A 1 -15.06 -6.01 10.63
C MET A 1 -14.11 -5.83 11.78
N TYR A 2 -12.92 -6.41 11.66
CA TYR A 2 -11.84 -6.19 12.62
C TYR A 2 -11.13 -4.91 12.17
N GLY A 3 -11.05 -3.94 13.07
CA GLY A 3 -10.59 -2.57 12.81
C GLY A 3 -10.92 -1.73 14.04
N LEU A 4 -10.18 -0.66 14.27
CA LEU A 4 -10.43 0.21 15.42
C LEU A 4 -11.60 1.13 15.10
N LYS A 5 -12.49 1.37 16.05
CA LYS A 5 -13.60 2.32 15.85
C LYS A 5 -13.07 3.75 15.86
N ASN A 6 -13.73 4.67 15.16
CA ASN A 6 -13.43 6.10 15.28
C ASN A 6 -13.85 6.64 16.67
N CYS A 7 -12.95 6.53 17.65
CA CYS A 7 -13.12 7.02 19.01
C CYS A 7 -11.76 7.38 19.64
N GLU A 8 -11.78 8.07 20.77
CA GLU A 8 -10.57 8.54 21.47
C GLU A 8 -9.60 7.39 21.79
N GLY A 9 -10.08 6.31 22.38
CA GLY A 9 -9.22 5.15 22.72
C GLY A 9 -8.59 4.46 21.51
N ALA A 10 -9.17 4.57 20.31
CA ALA A 10 -8.54 4.07 19.09
C ALA A 10 -7.39 4.98 18.63
N GLN A 11 -7.54 6.29 18.76
CA GLN A 11 -6.46 7.23 18.48
C GLN A 11 -5.31 7.03 19.48
N ASP A 12 -5.61 6.84 20.77
CA ASP A 12 -4.59 6.55 21.79
C ASP A 12 -3.83 5.27 21.49
N TYR A 13 -4.53 4.23 21.04
CA TYR A 13 -3.90 3.00 20.60
C TYR A 13 -2.94 3.25 19.44
N TYR A 14 -3.38 3.92 18.36
CA TYR A 14 -2.48 4.26 17.25
C TYR A 14 -1.29 5.10 17.71
N ASN A 15 -1.50 6.13 18.54
CA ASN A 15 -0.39 6.94 19.08
C ASN A 15 0.65 6.05 19.78
N SER A 16 0.23 5.12 20.64
CA SER A 16 1.14 4.20 21.34
C SER A 16 1.96 3.30 20.40
N ILE A 17 1.37 2.89 19.28
CA ILE A 17 2.03 2.07 18.26
C ILE A 17 3.10 2.88 17.53
N PHE A 18 2.79 4.13 17.15
CA PHE A 18 3.76 4.98 16.44
C PHE A 18 4.84 5.55 17.37
N GLU A 19 4.56 5.77 18.66
CA GLU A 19 5.58 6.02 19.68
C GLU A 19 6.56 4.84 19.80
N LEU A 20 6.04 3.61 19.81
CA LEU A 20 6.88 2.40 19.81
C LEU A 20 7.75 2.33 18.56
N TYR A 21 7.18 2.53 17.37
CA TYR A 21 7.93 2.54 16.12
C TYR A 21 8.98 3.65 16.08
N ALA A 22 8.68 4.83 16.64
CA ALA A 22 9.63 5.92 16.77
C ALA A 22 10.79 5.54 17.70
N SER A 23 10.52 4.85 18.81
CA SER A 23 11.54 4.35 19.74
C SER A 23 12.50 3.33 19.09
N TRP A 24 12.04 2.60 18.07
CA TRP A 24 12.86 1.69 17.28
C TRP A 24 13.62 2.38 16.13
N GLY A 25 13.33 3.66 15.89
CA GLY A 25 13.90 4.40 14.78
C GLY A 25 13.32 4.02 13.41
N VAL A 26 12.08 3.52 13.33
CA VAL A 26 11.40 3.21 12.06
C VAL A 26 11.28 4.49 11.21
N ASP A 27 11.57 4.38 9.91
CA ASP A 27 11.48 5.50 8.94
C ASP A 27 10.37 5.29 7.88
N PHE A 28 9.83 4.07 7.78
CA PHE A 28 8.89 3.69 6.73
C PHE A 28 7.91 2.65 7.25
N ILE A 29 6.63 2.86 6.98
CA ILE A 29 5.54 1.96 7.36
C ILE A 29 4.69 1.65 6.14
N LYS A 30 4.54 0.36 5.83
CA LYS A 30 3.51 -0.16 4.94
C LYS A 30 2.35 -0.67 5.78
N CYS A 31 1.19 -0.02 5.70
CA CYS A 31 -0.04 -0.43 6.35
C CYS A 31 -0.93 -1.17 5.34
N ASP A 32 -1.33 -2.40 5.68
CA ASP A 32 -2.14 -3.27 4.83
C ASP A 32 -3.61 -3.31 5.27
N ASP A 33 -4.48 -3.90 4.45
CA ASP A 33 -5.94 -3.96 4.64
C ASP A 33 -6.59 -2.58 4.87
N ILE A 34 -6.08 -1.53 4.21
CA ILE A 34 -6.49 -0.14 4.50
C ILE A 34 -6.80 0.70 3.26
N ALA A 35 -6.00 0.60 2.18
CA ALA A 35 -6.32 1.31 0.93
C ALA A 35 -7.50 0.66 0.20
N VAL A 36 -7.64 -0.66 0.36
CA VAL A 36 -8.86 -1.43 0.14
C VAL A 36 -8.99 -2.40 1.31
N THR A 37 -10.12 -2.37 2.02
CA THR A 37 -10.42 -3.38 3.05
C THR A 37 -10.91 -4.65 2.35
N GLU A 38 -10.07 -5.69 2.27
CA GLU A 38 -10.27 -6.84 1.37
C GLU A 38 -11.57 -7.59 1.69
N PHE A 39 -11.89 -7.76 2.98
CA PHE A 39 -13.12 -8.42 3.43
C PHE A 39 -14.40 -7.61 3.19
N ARG A 40 -14.27 -6.39 2.66
CA ARG A 40 -15.37 -5.46 2.34
C ARG A 40 -15.22 -4.90 0.94
N GLN A 41 -14.42 -5.55 0.09
CA GLN A 41 -14.10 -5.03 -1.23
C GLN A 41 -15.34 -4.91 -2.15
N TRP A 42 -16.40 -5.68 -1.87
CA TRP A 42 -17.63 -5.74 -2.65
C TRP A 42 -18.73 -4.77 -2.20
N ASP A 43 -18.68 -4.26 -0.97
CA ASP A 43 -19.72 -3.37 -0.40
C ASP A 43 -19.15 -2.01 -0.03
N THR A 44 -18.06 -1.97 0.72
CA THR A 44 -17.44 -0.72 1.20
C THR A 44 -15.92 -0.86 1.18
N PRO A 45 -15.30 -0.90 -0.01
CA PRO A 45 -13.87 -1.18 -0.15
C PRO A 45 -12.99 -0.14 0.55
N TYR A 46 -13.44 1.11 0.69
CA TYR A 46 -12.71 2.18 1.36
C TYR A 46 -13.22 2.46 2.78
N SER A 47 -13.57 1.40 3.51
CA SER A 47 -14.21 1.53 4.82
C SER A 47 -13.28 2.02 5.93
N ALA A 48 -11.96 1.88 5.78
CA ALA A 48 -10.95 2.28 6.76
C ALA A 48 -10.44 3.73 6.59
N TYR A 49 -11.16 4.60 5.85
CA TYR A 49 -10.72 5.98 5.60
C TYR A 49 -10.36 6.76 6.87
N TYR A 50 -11.10 6.54 7.96
CA TYR A 50 -10.86 7.20 9.24
C TYR A 50 -9.65 6.60 9.99
N GLU A 51 -9.31 5.33 9.78
CA GLU A 51 -8.07 4.74 10.30
C GLU A 51 -6.85 5.32 9.60
N ILE A 52 -6.94 5.64 8.28
CA ILE A 52 -5.89 6.39 7.57
C ILE A 52 -5.64 7.74 8.24
N GLU A 53 -6.69 8.47 8.61
CA GLU A 53 -6.57 9.74 9.32
C GLU A 53 -5.97 9.59 10.72
N MET A 54 -6.35 8.54 11.47
CA MET A 54 -5.80 8.27 12.80
C MET A 54 -4.31 7.89 12.73
N ILE A 55 -3.92 7.11 11.72
CA ILE A 55 -2.53 6.76 11.44
C ILE A 55 -1.72 8.01 11.08
N ARG A 56 -2.23 8.87 10.18
CA ARG A 56 -1.56 10.12 9.81
C ARG A 56 -1.28 10.98 11.04
N LYS A 57 -2.31 11.18 11.88
CA LYS A 57 -2.18 11.93 13.15
C LYS A 57 -1.16 11.29 14.09
N ALA A 58 -1.15 9.96 14.20
CA ALA A 58 -0.22 9.25 15.07
C ALA A 58 1.24 9.42 14.60
N ILE A 59 1.50 9.38 13.29
CA ILE A 59 2.83 9.69 12.74
C ILE A 59 3.21 11.13 13.06
N ASP A 60 2.30 12.10 12.83
CA ASP A 60 2.57 13.51 13.09
C ASP A 60 2.88 13.79 14.58
N ASN A 61 2.31 12.98 15.48
CA ASN A 61 2.47 13.14 16.93
C ASN A 61 3.67 12.39 17.52
N CYS A 62 4.24 11.40 16.83
CA CYS A 62 5.28 10.54 17.40
C CYS A 62 6.69 11.19 17.45
N GLY A 63 6.83 12.41 16.92
CA GLY A 63 8.08 13.18 16.96
C GLY A 63 9.18 12.68 16.01
N ARG A 64 8.85 11.77 15.08
CA ARG A 64 9.76 11.24 14.06
C ARG A 64 9.08 11.22 12.70
N ASP A 65 9.79 11.70 11.68
CA ASP A 65 9.33 11.60 10.30
C ASP A 65 9.29 10.12 9.87
N MET A 66 8.13 9.66 9.41
CA MET A 66 7.96 8.33 8.83
C MET A 66 7.17 8.41 7.54
N VAL A 67 7.66 7.71 6.52
CA VAL A 67 6.95 7.54 5.24
C VAL A 67 5.79 6.57 5.43
N LEU A 68 4.61 6.95 4.96
CA LEU A 68 3.41 6.10 4.98
C LEU A 68 3.07 5.54 3.60
N SER A 69 3.08 4.22 3.49
CA SER A 69 2.62 3.42 2.35
C SER A 69 1.33 2.69 2.70
N LEU A 70 0.32 2.75 1.83
CA LEU A 70 -0.99 2.09 2.05
C LEU A 70 -1.23 0.95 1.05
N SER A 71 -1.78 -0.16 1.55
CA SER A 71 -2.01 -1.41 0.83
C SER A 71 -3.32 -2.07 1.31
N PRO A 72 -3.88 -3.04 0.54
CA PRO A 72 -3.65 -3.28 -0.87
C PRO A 72 -4.49 -2.33 -1.73
N GLY A 73 -4.32 -2.41 -3.05
CA GLY A 73 -5.28 -1.85 -4.00
C GLY A 73 -6.37 -2.86 -4.40
N PRO A 74 -7.20 -2.56 -5.42
CA PRO A 74 -7.10 -1.38 -6.27
C PRO A 74 -7.64 -0.13 -5.59
N ALA A 75 -6.75 0.80 -5.23
CA ALA A 75 -7.17 2.11 -4.75
C ALA A 75 -8.09 2.78 -5.77
N LYS A 76 -9.11 3.45 -5.26
CA LYS A 76 -10.13 4.10 -6.07
C LYS A 76 -9.72 5.54 -6.38
N ILE A 77 -9.75 5.92 -7.65
CA ILE A 77 -9.30 7.25 -8.09
C ILE A 77 -10.15 8.37 -7.48
N GLU A 78 -11.42 8.11 -7.16
CA GLU A 78 -12.28 9.05 -6.44
C GLU A 78 -11.73 9.44 -5.05
N ASN A 79 -10.87 8.61 -4.45
CA ASN A 79 -10.26 8.85 -3.15
C ASN A 79 -8.86 9.49 -3.24
N ALA A 80 -8.38 9.83 -4.44
CA ALA A 80 -7.02 10.35 -4.66
C ALA A 80 -6.68 11.54 -3.76
N LYS A 81 -7.60 12.51 -3.61
CA LYS A 81 -7.40 13.68 -2.73
C LYS A 81 -7.22 13.30 -1.26
N HIS A 82 -7.99 12.31 -0.78
CA HIS A 82 -7.91 11.85 0.60
C HIS A 82 -6.60 11.07 0.84
N LEU A 83 -6.24 10.19 -0.10
CA LEU A 83 -4.97 9.47 -0.07
C LEU A 83 -3.78 10.43 -0.08
N ALA A 84 -3.77 11.39 -1.01
CA ALA A 84 -2.70 12.36 -1.16
C ALA A 84 -2.57 13.36 0.01
N LYS A 85 -3.62 13.50 0.83
CA LYS A 85 -3.55 14.31 2.04
C LYS A 85 -2.88 13.55 3.19
N ASN A 86 -3.00 12.22 3.22
CA ASN A 86 -2.69 11.42 4.40
C ASN A 86 -1.54 10.42 4.21
N ALA A 87 -1.16 10.07 2.99
CA ALA A 87 -0.13 9.07 2.71
C ALA A 87 0.90 9.56 1.71
N ASN A 88 2.11 8.99 1.80
CA ASN A 88 3.17 9.25 0.83
C ASN A 88 3.02 8.40 -0.41
N MET A 89 2.48 7.19 -0.27
CA MET A 89 2.23 6.28 -1.39
C MET A 89 1.05 5.34 -1.11
N TRP A 90 0.39 4.87 -2.16
CA TRP A 90 -0.76 3.95 -2.05
C TRP A 90 -0.85 3.03 -3.26
N ARG A 91 -1.13 1.75 -3.02
CA ARG A 91 -1.20 0.70 -4.04
C ARG A 91 -2.34 0.94 -5.04
N MET A 92 -1.99 1.07 -6.32
CA MET A 92 -2.96 1.21 -7.42
C MET A 92 -3.68 -0.11 -7.75
N THR A 93 -3.08 -1.24 -7.37
CA THR A 93 -3.53 -2.60 -7.69
C THR A 93 -3.55 -3.49 -6.44
N GLY A 94 -4.26 -4.61 -6.53
CA GLY A 94 -3.96 -5.78 -5.71
C GLY A 94 -2.52 -6.26 -5.97
N ASP A 95 -2.11 -7.38 -5.36
CA ASP A 95 -0.71 -7.79 -5.41
C ASP A 95 -0.19 -8.00 -6.84
N PHE A 96 0.96 -7.38 -7.11
CA PHE A 96 1.69 -7.49 -8.35
C PHE A 96 2.66 -8.66 -8.28
N TRP A 97 2.63 -9.47 -9.33
CA TRP A 97 3.46 -10.65 -9.46
C TRP A 97 3.99 -10.73 -10.89
N ASP A 98 4.97 -11.61 -11.07
CA ASP A 98 5.66 -11.87 -12.34
C ASP A 98 4.77 -12.62 -13.34
N MET A 99 3.68 -11.98 -13.74
CA MET A 99 2.71 -12.46 -14.72
C MET A 99 2.45 -11.35 -15.75
N TRP A 100 2.43 -11.71 -17.04
CA TRP A 100 2.29 -10.73 -18.14
C TRP A 100 1.00 -9.91 -18.05
N ASP A 101 -0.12 -10.54 -17.71
CA ASP A 101 -1.41 -9.87 -17.53
C ASP A 101 -1.35 -8.76 -16.47
N LYS A 102 -0.70 -9.03 -15.34
CA LYS A 102 -0.46 -8.03 -14.29
C LYS A 102 0.35 -6.84 -14.81
N LEU A 103 1.44 -7.10 -15.53
CA LEU A 103 2.29 -6.06 -16.11
C LEU A 103 1.53 -5.24 -17.15
N HIS A 104 0.81 -5.91 -18.05
CA HIS A 104 0.02 -5.27 -19.08
C HIS A 104 -1.09 -4.38 -18.49
N ASP A 105 -1.82 -4.87 -17.49
CA ASP A 105 -2.88 -4.10 -16.82
C ASP A 105 -2.35 -2.85 -16.10
N MET A 106 -1.07 -2.85 -15.68
CA MET A 106 -0.46 -1.71 -15.00
C MET A 106 -0.40 -0.46 -15.88
N PHE A 107 -0.32 -0.61 -17.21
CA PHE A 107 -0.32 0.54 -18.14
C PHE A 107 -1.59 1.39 -18.00
N ASP A 108 -2.77 0.76 -17.93
CA ASP A 108 -4.04 1.45 -17.75
C ASP A 108 -4.14 2.09 -16.35
N LYS A 109 -3.55 1.46 -15.33
CA LYS A 109 -3.49 2.02 -13.97
C LYS A 109 -2.62 3.26 -13.92
N CYS A 110 -1.42 3.19 -14.47
CA CYS A 110 -0.52 4.34 -14.60
C CYS A 110 -1.20 5.48 -15.38
N TYR A 111 -1.87 5.18 -16.50
CA TYR A 111 -2.62 6.19 -17.24
C TYR A 111 -3.74 6.84 -16.41
N THR A 112 -4.45 6.05 -15.60
CA THR A 112 -5.50 6.57 -14.72
C THR A 112 -4.95 7.51 -13.64
N TRP A 113 -3.79 7.17 -13.06
CA TRP A 113 -3.21 7.86 -11.91
C TRP A 113 -2.14 8.90 -12.25
N GLN A 114 -1.78 9.06 -13.52
CA GLN A 114 -0.66 9.91 -13.96
C GLN A 114 -0.70 11.35 -13.43
N ASN A 115 -1.89 11.92 -13.21
CA ASN A 115 -2.07 13.29 -12.74
C ASN A 115 -2.00 13.45 -11.21
N GLU A 116 -1.93 12.34 -10.47
CA GLU A 116 -1.85 12.34 -9.01
C GLU A 116 -0.41 12.18 -8.49
N VAL A 117 0.55 11.94 -9.39
CA VAL A 117 1.98 11.85 -9.07
C VAL A 117 2.54 13.23 -8.79
N LYS A 118 3.04 13.46 -7.58
CA LYS A 118 3.71 14.71 -7.19
C LYS A 118 4.69 14.45 -6.04
N PRO A 119 5.67 15.35 -5.78
CA PRO A 119 6.57 15.19 -4.65
C PRO A 119 5.82 14.88 -3.34
N GLY A 120 6.22 13.79 -2.69
CA GLY A 120 5.60 13.29 -1.46
C GLY A 120 4.31 12.50 -1.64
N ASN A 121 3.88 12.22 -2.88
CA ASN A 121 2.65 11.49 -3.22
C ASN A 121 2.87 10.59 -4.45
N TYR A 122 2.93 9.29 -4.22
CA TYR A 122 3.31 8.31 -5.23
C TYR A 122 2.27 7.19 -5.32
N PRO A 123 1.34 7.25 -6.30
CA PRO A 123 0.57 6.07 -6.71
C PRO A 123 1.54 4.91 -6.99
N ASP A 124 1.37 3.81 -6.25
CA ASP A 124 2.33 2.72 -6.15
C ASP A 124 1.94 1.55 -7.06
N CYS A 125 2.86 1.18 -7.95
CA CYS A 125 2.75 0.02 -8.84
C CYS A 125 3.03 -1.32 -8.14
N ASP A 126 3.28 -1.32 -6.83
CA ASP A 126 3.72 -2.44 -6.01
C ASP A 126 5.19 -2.86 -6.25
N MET A 127 5.63 -3.87 -5.50
CA MET A 127 7.01 -4.36 -5.48
C MET A 127 7.43 -5.00 -6.80
N LEU A 128 8.71 -4.87 -7.16
CA LEU A 128 9.30 -5.48 -8.36
C LEU A 128 9.55 -7.00 -8.15
N PRO A 129 8.86 -7.90 -8.87
CA PRO A 129 9.04 -9.35 -8.72
C PRO A 129 10.22 -9.81 -9.59
N LEU A 130 11.43 -9.42 -9.18
CA LEU A 130 12.68 -9.69 -9.90
C LEU A 130 13.58 -10.66 -9.12
N GLY A 131 14.55 -11.27 -9.82
CA GLY A 131 15.54 -12.13 -9.19
C GLY A 131 14.94 -13.46 -8.71
N ARG A 132 15.34 -13.90 -7.51
CA ARG A 132 14.91 -15.17 -6.90
C ARG A 132 13.77 -14.93 -5.91
N LEU A 133 12.60 -15.46 -6.25
CA LEU A 133 11.33 -15.24 -5.57
C LEU A 133 10.85 -16.50 -4.86
N CYS A 134 9.82 -16.34 -4.01
CA CYS A 134 9.07 -17.45 -3.44
C CYS A 134 9.95 -18.45 -2.66
N LYS A 135 11.01 -18.01 -1.96
CA LYS A 135 12.04 -18.91 -1.38
C LYS A 135 11.51 -19.98 -0.41
N HIS A 136 10.42 -19.67 0.29
CA HIS A 136 9.87 -20.48 1.39
C HIS A 136 8.43 -20.94 1.15
N SER A 137 7.82 -20.59 0.01
CA SER A 137 6.40 -20.82 -0.26
C SER A 137 6.12 -20.67 -1.75
N SER A 138 5.02 -21.27 -2.24
CA SER A 138 4.61 -21.16 -3.65
C SER A 138 3.59 -20.04 -3.80
N TYR A 139 3.88 -19.05 -4.64
CA TYR A 139 2.93 -18.01 -5.05
C TYR A 139 2.99 -17.81 -6.57
N HIS A 140 1.84 -17.92 -7.23
CA HIS A 140 1.66 -17.75 -8.68
C HIS A 140 2.70 -18.52 -9.54
N GLY A 141 3.12 -19.70 -9.08
CA GLY A 141 4.14 -20.53 -9.70
C GLY A 141 4.87 -21.40 -8.68
N PRO A 142 5.94 -22.12 -9.09
CA PRO A 142 6.72 -22.99 -8.21
C PRO A 142 7.41 -22.26 -7.05
N ASN A 143 7.63 -22.98 -5.94
CA ASN A 143 8.44 -22.53 -4.81
C ASN A 143 9.92 -22.32 -5.25
N ASN A 144 10.56 -21.31 -4.67
CA ASN A 144 11.99 -21.00 -4.78
C ASN A 144 12.51 -20.90 -6.23
N ARG A 145 11.86 -20.06 -7.03
CA ARG A 145 12.11 -19.88 -8.46
C ARG A 145 12.76 -18.54 -8.77
N TYR A 146 13.28 -18.39 -9.99
CA TYR A 146 13.53 -17.06 -10.54
C TYR A 146 12.23 -16.43 -11.05
N THR A 147 12.23 -15.10 -11.25
CA THR A 147 11.13 -14.39 -11.91
C THR A 147 10.77 -15.04 -13.24
N GLN A 148 9.47 -15.16 -13.51
CA GLN A 148 8.90 -15.69 -14.75
C GLN A 148 8.88 -14.63 -15.84
N PHE A 149 9.10 -13.35 -15.51
CA PHE A 149 9.29 -12.32 -16.52
C PHE A 149 10.53 -12.61 -17.37
N THR A 150 10.32 -12.62 -18.68
CA THR A 150 11.37 -12.55 -19.67
C THR A 150 12.19 -11.25 -19.50
N LYS A 151 13.39 -11.21 -20.07
CA LYS A 151 14.21 -10.00 -20.01
C LYS A 151 13.54 -8.75 -20.61
N PRO A 152 12.83 -8.83 -21.75
CA PRO A 152 12.01 -7.72 -22.22
C PRO A 152 10.97 -7.25 -21.20
N GLU A 153 10.21 -8.16 -20.57
CA GLU A 153 9.21 -7.78 -19.56
C GLU A 153 9.83 -7.11 -18.32
N GLN A 154 11.02 -7.55 -17.89
CA GLN A 154 11.75 -6.91 -16.78
C GLN A 154 12.19 -5.48 -17.09
N ILE A 155 12.42 -5.15 -18.37
CA ILE A 155 12.80 -3.80 -18.83
C ILE A 155 11.56 -2.94 -19.08
N THR A 156 10.46 -3.57 -19.51
CA THR A 156 9.18 -2.90 -19.80
C THR A 156 8.50 -2.38 -18.54
N MET A 157 8.60 -3.12 -17.43
CA MET A 157 8.11 -2.72 -16.11
C MET A 157 8.78 -1.45 -15.61
#